data_AF-A0A8E0QVE5-F1
#
_entry.id   AF-A0A8E0QVE5-F1
#
_cell.length_a   1.000
_cell.length_b   1.000
_cell.length_c   1.000
_cell.angle_alpha   90.00
_cell.angle_beta   90.00
_cell.angle_gamma   90.00
#
_symmetry.space_group_name_H-M   'P 1'
#
loop_
_entity.id
_entity.type
_entity.pdbx_description
1 polymer ?
#
loop_
_entity_poly.entity_id
_entity_poly.type
_entity_poly.pdbx_seq_one_letter_code
_entity_poly.pdbx_strand_id
1 'polypeptide(L)'
;MSLLSFLVISLTLTSAYFYVCHRSLASRIHPVLHTGTLPQSLSSSVLSIPPAVFTKQYFSLYCQASRSVPRQLLPSHDLPALFVLLLRRNLTVFSHFPKAWKQRSTCSRELSRTFRSAYIQSLDFNEGDIVCAVYRVLVRTPDRVEFDVDMEECDGRWVMRYWEEGENVVFCSETVTWRPTEADTPMPGENRMLRLIHETMAWWLLDFGVRYLMDLDGELGPEEEETGNKGLVK
;
A
#
# COMPACT_ATOMS: atom_id res chain seq x y z
N MET A 1 -18.01 -39.14 -6.24
CA MET A 1 -16.66 -38.56 -6.09
C MET A 1 -16.30 -38.54 -4.62
N SER A 2 -15.08 -38.93 -4.24
CA SER A 2 -14.65 -38.95 -2.84
C SER A 2 -14.37 -37.54 -2.33
N LEU A 3 -14.55 -37.29 -1.03
CA LEU A 3 -14.15 -36.03 -0.36
C LEU A 3 -12.67 -35.70 -0.63
N LEU A 4 -11.81 -36.71 -0.73
CA LEU A 4 -10.41 -36.57 -1.09
C LEU A 4 -10.24 -35.99 -2.50
N SER A 5 -11.06 -36.41 -3.46
CA SER A 5 -11.03 -35.90 -4.83
C SER A 5 -11.46 -34.42 -4.89
N PHE A 6 -12.47 -34.02 -4.12
CA PHE A 6 -12.87 -32.61 -4.03
C PHE A 6 -11.80 -31.73 -3.39
N LEU A 7 -11.16 -32.21 -2.32
CA LEU A 7 -10.03 -31.51 -1.68
C LEU A 7 -8.87 -31.33 -2.65
N VAL A 8 -8.47 -32.39 -3.36
CA VAL A 8 -7.38 -32.32 -4.34
C VAL A 8 -7.71 -31.35 -5.47
N ILE A 9 -8.92 -31.40 -6.04
CA ILE A 9 -9.35 -30.47 -7.10
C ILE A 9 -9.37 -29.03 -6.58
N SER A 10 -9.86 -28.81 -5.36
CA SER A 10 -9.86 -27.47 -4.75
C SER A 10 -8.44 -26.95 -4.59
N LEU A 11 -7.53 -27.75 -4.04
CA LEU A 11 -6.13 -27.38 -3.82
C LEU A 11 -5.40 -27.08 -5.15
N THR A 12 -5.63 -27.89 -6.18
CA THR A 12 -5.01 -27.67 -7.50
C THR A 12 -5.55 -26.43 -8.18
N LEU A 13 -6.88 -26.20 -8.16
CA LEU A 13 -7.49 -25.00 -8.72
C LEU A 13 -7.05 -23.74 -7.97
N THR A 14 -7.02 -23.77 -6.63
CA THR A 14 -6.54 -22.63 -5.82
C THR A 14 -5.07 -22.35 -6.11
N SER A 15 -4.21 -23.37 -6.17
CA SER A 15 -2.79 -23.20 -6.48
C SER A 15 -2.57 -22.65 -7.89
N ALA A 16 -3.32 -23.17 -8.88
CA ALA A 16 -3.27 -22.68 -10.26
C ALA A 16 -3.74 -21.22 -10.35
N TYR A 17 -4.82 -20.86 -9.66
CA TYR A 17 -5.32 -19.49 -9.58
C TYR A 17 -4.25 -18.56 -8.98
N PHE A 18 -3.68 -18.90 -7.82
CA PHE A 18 -2.62 -18.10 -7.20
C PHE A 18 -1.40 -17.97 -8.12
N TYR A 19 -0.99 -19.04 -8.79
CA TYR A 19 0.11 -19.00 -9.75
C TYR A 19 -0.17 -18.05 -10.92
N VAL A 20 -1.36 -18.13 -11.53
CA VAL A 20 -1.77 -17.25 -12.63
C VAL A 20 -1.88 -15.79 -12.16
N CYS A 21 -2.46 -15.55 -10.99
CA CYS A 21 -2.56 -14.22 -10.39
C CYS A 21 -1.18 -13.63 -10.14
N HIS A 22 -0.28 -14.37 -9.49
CA HIS A 22 1.08 -13.92 -9.22
C HIS A 22 1.84 -13.61 -10.53
N ARG A 23 1.75 -14.50 -11.53
CA ARG A 23 2.38 -14.30 -12.84
C ARG A 23 1.82 -13.07 -13.58
N SER A 24 0.52 -12.85 -13.49
CA SER A 24 -0.16 -11.68 -14.07
C SER A 24 0.26 -10.39 -13.36
N LEU A 25 0.41 -10.40 -12.05
CA LEU A 25 0.90 -9.25 -11.29
C LEU A 25 2.37 -8.95 -11.61
N ALA A 26 3.21 -9.99 -11.65
CA ALA A 26 4.63 -9.87 -11.96
C ALA A 26 4.90 -9.28 -13.35
N SER A 27 3.95 -9.37 -14.30
CA SER A 27 4.09 -8.76 -15.62
C SER A 27 3.77 -7.26 -15.65
N ARG A 28 3.20 -6.71 -14.58
CA ARG A 28 2.76 -5.29 -14.47
C ARG A 28 3.44 -4.52 -13.34
N ILE A 29 4.06 -5.25 -12.43
CA ILE A 29 4.74 -4.73 -11.26
C ILE A 29 6.24 -4.88 -11.48
N HIS A 30 7.02 -3.86 -11.13
CA HIS A 30 8.48 -3.93 -11.07
C HIS A 30 8.91 -4.16 -9.62
N PRO A 31 9.17 -5.42 -9.22
CA PRO A 31 9.58 -5.71 -7.86
C PRO A 31 11.08 -5.51 -7.65
N VAL A 32 11.46 -4.98 -6.50
CA VAL A 32 12.84 -5.03 -5.97
C VAL A 32 12.79 -5.66 -4.60
N LEU A 33 13.67 -6.63 -4.36
CA LEU A 33 13.82 -7.30 -3.07
C LEU A 33 15.27 -7.17 -2.60
N HIS A 34 15.45 -6.74 -1.37
CA HIS A 34 16.75 -6.71 -0.72
C HIS A 34 16.65 -7.33 0.69
N THR A 35 17.70 -8.06 1.07
CA THR A 35 17.77 -8.77 2.36
C THR A 35 19.16 -8.57 2.97
N GLY A 36 19.23 -8.31 4.28
CA GLY A 36 20.48 -8.05 5.01
C GLY A 36 20.60 -6.59 5.41
N THR A 37 21.81 -6.04 5.35
CA THR A 37 22.05 -4.62 5.68
C THR A 37 21.47 -3.71 4.60
N LEU A 38 20.65 -2.72 4.97
CA LEU A 38 20.03 -1.81 4.00
C LEU A 38 21.08 -0.96 3.25
N PRO A 39 20.92 -0.74 1.94
CA PRO A 39 21.75 0.19 1.20
C PRO A 39 21.58 1.62 1.72
N GLN A 40 22.69 2.35 1.88
CA GLN A 40 22.66 3.74 2.34
C GLN A 40 21.87 4.66 1.40
N SER A 41 21.76 4.32 0.12
CA SER A 41 20.96 5.05 -0.87
C SER A 41 19.47 5.09 -0.51
N LEU A 42 18.96 4.14 0.27
CA LEU A 42 17.56 4.16 0.72
C LEU A 42 17.31 5.22 1.80
N SER A 43 18.34 5.75 2.48
CA SER A 43 18.17 6.77 3.52
C SER A 43 17.61 8.09 2.99
N SER A 44 17.83 8.40 1.71
CA SER A 44 17.20 9.53 1.03
C SER A 44 15.81 9.20 0.46
N SER A 45 15.52 7.91 0.27
CA SER A 45 14.24 7.45 -0.30
C SER A 45 13.18 7.20 0.76
N VAL A 46 13.55 6.78 1.97
CA VAL A 46 12.62 6.57 3.10
C VAL A 46 13.13 7.36 4.30
N LEU A 47 12.43 8.44 4.61
CA LEU A 47 12.91 9.49 5.53
C LEU A 47 12.76 9.11 7.00
N SER A 48 11.79 8.25 7.32
CA SER A 48 11.44 7.88 8.70
C SER A 48 12.23 6.70 9.26
N ILE A 49 13.21 6.14 8.53
CA ILE A 49 14.06 5.06 9.01
C ILE A 49 15.20 5.63 9.86
N PRO A 50 15.40 5.15 11.10
CA PRO A 50 16.51 5.58 11.93
C PRO A 50 17.87 5.28 11.28
N PRO A 51 18.86 6.20 11.33
CA PRO A 51 20.17 5.99 10.71
C PRO A 51 20.90 4.71 11.14
N ALA A 52 20.67 4.24 12.36
CA ALA A 52 21.27 3.02 12.91
C ALA A 52 20.88 1.75 12.11
N VAL A 53 19.70 1.74 11.49
CA VAL A 53 19.18 0.58 10.74
C VAL A 53 20.00 0.30 9.48
N PHE A 54 20.69 1.29 8.93
CA PHE A 54 21.57 1.13 7.76
C PHE A 54 22.93 0.49 8.11
N THR A 55 23.13 0.11 9.36
CA THR A 55 24.37 -0.54 9.83
C THR A 55 24.21 -2.06 9.94
N LYS A 56 25.32 -2.77 10.16
CA LYS A 56 25.31 -4.24 10.37
C LYS A 56 24.67 -4.68 11.69
N GLN A 57 24.30 -3.72 12.56
CA GLN A 57 23.59 -4.01 13.81
C GLN A 57 22.16 -4.50 13.56
N TYR A 58 21.63 -4.26 12.36
CA TYR A 58 20.28 -4.65 11.99
C TYR A 58 20.27 -5.57 10.78
N PHE A 59 19.40 -6.59 10.85
CA PHE A 59 19.00 -7.38 9.70
C PHE A 59 17.68 -6.81 9.16
N SER A 60 17.65 -6.52 7.86
CA SER A 60 16.50 -5.88 7.22
C SER A 60 15.98 -6.64 6.01
N LEU A 61 14.71 -6.47 5.73
CA LEU A 61 14.03 -6.91 4.53
C LEU A 61 13.41 -5.68 3.88
N TYR A 62 13.69 -5.48 2.60
CA TYR A 62 13.13 -4.40 1.80
C TYR A 62 12.45 -4.98 0.56
N CYS A 63 11.15 -4.69 0.42
CA CYS A 63 10.36 -5.03 -0.74
C CYS A 63 9.82 -3.75 -1.36
N GLN A 64 10.06 -3.55 -2.65
CA GLN A 64 9.48 -2.47 -3.44
C GLN A 64 8.62 -3.08 -4.54
N ALA A 65 7.51 -2.44 -4.82
CA ALA A 65 6.65 -2.74 -5.95
C ALA A 65 6.23 -1.42 -6.58
N SER A 66 6.48 -1.25 -7.87
CA SER A 66 5.98 -0.08 -8.62
C SER A 66 5.13 -0.49 -9.81
N ARG A 67 4.19 0.38 -10.17
CA ARG A 67 3.35 0.27 -11.36
C ARG A 67 3.33 1.61 -12.10
N SER A 68 3.73 1.58 -13.35
CA SER A 68 3.69 2.72 -14.26
C SER A 68 2.36 2.74 -15.04
N VAL A 69 1.79 3.93 -15.22
CA VAL A 69 0.57 4.15 -16.01
C VAL A 69 0.69 5.46 -16.80
N PRO A 70 0.29 5.49 -18.08
CA PRO A 70 0.21 6.75 -18.83
C PRO A 70 -0.68 7.78 -18.15
N ARG A 71 -0.22 9.02 -18.01
CA ARG A 71 -0.96 10.11 -17.35
C ARG A 71 -2.34 10.35 -17.96
N GLN A 72 -2.46 10.14 -19.28
CA GLN A 72 -3.70 10.25 -20.05
C GLN A 72 -4.77 9.21 -19.69
N LEU A 73 -4.40 8.09 -19.06
CA LEU A 73 -5.34 7.07 -18.59
C LEU A 73 -5.82 7.33 -17.15
N LEU A 74 -5.30 8.37 -16.50
CA LEU A 74 -5.76 8.81 -15.20
C LEU A 74 -6.70 10.02 -15.37
N PRO A 75 -7.64 10.23 -14.43
CA PRO A 75 -8.50 11.41 -14.44
C PRO A 75 -7.69 12.71 -14.52
N SER A 76 -8.28 13.77 -15.07
CA SER A 76 -7.65 15.10 -15.15
C SER A 76 -7.44 15.79 -13.80
N HIS A 77 -7.89 15.17 -12.72
CA HIS A 77 -7.65 15.61 -11.34
C HIS A 77 -6.16 15.75 -11.01
N ASP A 78 -5.88 16.55 -9.98
CA ASP A 78 -4.53 16.72 -9.44
C ASP A 78 -3.97 15.40 -8.86
N LEU A 79 -2.68 15.13 -9.06
CA LEU A 79 -2.05 13.86 -8.68
C LEU A 79 -2.04 13.59 -7.16
N PRO A 80 -1.78 14.58 -6.27
CA PRO A 80 -1.95 14.43 -4.83
C PRO A 80 -3.36 13.99 -4.44
N ALA A 81 -4.40 14.51 -5.11
CA ALA A 81 -5.79 14.12 -4.83
C ALA A 81 -6.05 12.67 -5.26
N LEU A 82 -5.59 12.27 -6.45
CA LEU A 82 -5.64 10.87 -6.90
C LEU A 82 -4.87 9.93 -5.97
N PHE A 83 -3.74 10.40 -5.44
CA PHE A 83 -2.95 9.63 -4.49
C PHE A 83 -3.67 9.44 -3.15
N VAL A 84 -4.36 10.46 -2.62
CA VAL A 84 -5.23 10.30 -1.45
C VAL A 84 -6.36 9.30 -1.73
N LEU A 85 -6.99 9.36 -2.90
CA LEU A 85 -8.02 8.38 -3.30
C LEU A 85 -7.48 6.95 -3.36
N LEU A 86 -6.27 6.77 -3.90
CA LEU A 86 -5.57 5.48 -3.93
C LEU A 86 -5.36 4.92 -2.51
N LEU A 87 -4.85 5.76 -1.60
CA LEU A 87 -4.62 5.38 -0.21
C LEU A 87 -5.92 4.98 0.48
N ARG A 88 -6.97 5.81 0.39
CA ARG A 88 -8.29 5.55 0.96
C ARG A 88 -8.87 4.23 0.46
N ARG A 89 -8.82 4.01 -0.86
CA ARG A 89 -9.29 2.77 -1.48
C ARG A 89 -8.49 1.58 -0.99
N ASN A 90 -7.16 1.64 -1.03
CA ASN A 90 -6.32 0.51 -0.66
C ASN A 90 -6.45 0.13 0.81
N LEU A 91 -6.49 1.12 1.70
CA LEU A 91 -6.68 0.89 3.13
C LEU A 91 -8.09 0.39 3.46
N THR A 92 -9.12 0.87 2.74
CA THR A 92 -10.49 0.35 2.88
C THR A 92 -10.57 -1.11 2.45
N VAL A 93 -9.91 -1.50 1.37
CA VAL A 93 -9.85 -2.90 0.94
C VAL A 93 -9.03 -3.74 1.92
N PHE A 94 -7.88 -3.24 2.36
CA PHE A 94 -7.04 -3.92 3.34
C PHE A 94 -7.76 -4.13 4.67
N SER A 95 -8.64 -3.23 5.12
CA SER A 95 -9.36 -3.38 6.39
C SER A 95 -10.28 -4.62 6.44
N HIS A 96 -10.53 -5.24 5.27
CA HIS A 96 -11.30 -6.47 5.11
C HIS A 96 -10.42 -7.71 4.89
N PHE A 97 -9.09 -7.59 4.98
CA PHE A 97 -8.18 -8.73 4.86
C PHE A 97 -8.11 -9.53 6.16
N PRO A 98 -7.80 -10.84 6.11
CA PRO A 98 -7.64 -11.66 7.31
C PRO A 98 -6.66 -11.08 8.35
N LYS A 99 -5.56 -10.47 7.88
CA LYS A 99 -4.59 -9.77 8.75
C LYS A 99 -5.25 -8.62 9.51
N ALA A 100 -6.03 -7.78 8.84
CA ALA A 100 -6.73 -6.66 9.45
C ALA A 100 -7.82 -7.11 10.42
N TRP A 101 -8.54 -8.20 10.14
CA TRP A 101 -9.50 -8.77 11.08
C TRP A 101 -8.83 -9.27 12.37
N LYS A 102 -7.69 -9.96 12.24
CA LYS A 102 -6.90 -10.36 13.41
C LYS A 102 -6.49 -9.14 14.24
N GLN A 103 -5.92 -8.11 13.62
CA GLN A 103 -5.53 -6.86 14.29
C GLN A 103 -6.72 -6.17 14.96
N ARG A 104 -7.87 -6.12 14.29
CA ARG A 104 -9.08 -5.53 14.83
C ARG A 104 -9.59 -6.27 16.07
N SER A 105 -9.42 -7.59 16.12
CA SER A 105 -9.88 -8.42 17.25
C SER A 105 -9.02 -8.26 18.51
N THR A 106 -7.77 -7.80 18.37
CA THR A 106 -6.82 -7.63 19.49
C THR A 106 -6.58 -6.17 19.87
N CYS A 107 -6.96 -5.21 19.01
CA CYS A 107 -6.75 -3.79 19.29
C CYS A 107 -7.72 -3.23 20.36
N SER A 108 -7.37 -2.07 20.93
CA SER A 108 -8.24 -1.35 21.86
C SER A 108 -9.56 -0.93 21.20
N ARG A 109 -10.61 -0.75 22.01
CA ARG A 109 -11.92 -0.28 21.52
C ARG A 109 -11.81 1.07 20.79
N GLU A 110 -10.92 1.94 21.24
CA GLU A 110 -10.66 3.24 20.62
C GLU A 110 -10.07 3.10 19.22
N LEU A 111 -9.09 2.21 19.05
CA LEU A 111 -8.45 1.94 17.76
C LEU A 111 -9.34 1.14 16.81
N SER A 112 -10.33 0.38 17.32
CA SER A 112 -11.25 -0.38 16.47
C SER A 112 -12.01 0.46 15.42
N ARG A 113 -12.20 1.77 15.69
CA ARG A 113 -12.85 2.70 14.75
C ARG A 113 -12.03 2.92 13.47
N THR A 114 -10.72 2.77 13.55
CA THR A 114 -9.80 3.06 12.43
C THR A 114 -9.86 2.03 11.30
N PHE A 115 -10.64 0.96 11.47
CA PHE A 115 -10.91 -0.05 10.43
C PHE A 115 -12.18 0.26 9.62
N ARG A 116 -13.00 1.23 10.07
CA ARG A 116 -14.29 1.55 9.42
C ARG A 116 -14.02 2.32 8.13
N SER A 117 -14.70 1.93 7.04
CA SER A 117 -14.58 2.61 5.75
C SER A 117 -14.84 4.11 5.87
N ALA A 118 -15.88 4.54 6.58
CA ALA A 118 -16.17 5.97 6.77
C ALA A 118 -15.02 6.76 7.42
N TYR A 119 -14.31 6.15 8.37
CA TYR A 119 -13.13 6.76 8.98
C TYR A 119 -11.97 6.82 7.98
N ILE A 120 -11.69 5.72 7.28
CA ILE A 120 -10.60 5.67 6.28
C ILE A 120 -10.85 6.70 5.17
N GLN A 121 -12.09 6.83 4.72
CA GLN A 121 -12.48 7.78 3.66
C GLN A 121 -12.40 9.24 4.10
N SER A 122 -12.42 9.54 5.41
CA SER A 122 -12.26 10.91 5.92
C SER A 122 -10.79 11.31 6.15
N LEU A 123 -9.82 10.41 5.97
CA LEU A 123 -8.41 10.70 6.24
C LEU A 123 -7.75 11.43 5.08
N ASP A 124 -6.98 12.46 5.39
CA ASP A 124 -5.99 13.06 4.48
C ASP A 124 -4.57 12.52 4.72
N PHE A 125 -4.45 11.60 5.70
CA PHE A 125 -3.20 10.95 6.12
C PHE A 125 -2.16 11.97 6.57
N ASN A 126 -2.57 12.86 7.46
CA ASN A 126 -1.66 13.80 8.11
C ASN A 126 -0.77 13.07 9.10
N GLU A 127 0.38 13.65 9.43
CA GLU A 127 1.29 13.09 10.43
C GLU A 127 0.56 12.87 11.76
N GLY A 128 0.76 11.67 12.33
CA GLY A 128 0.07 11.22 13.54
C GLY A 128 -1.26 10.49 13.31
N ASP A 129 -1.86 10.57 12.11
CA ASP A 129 -3.08 9.80 11.79
C ASP A 129 -2.82 8.30 11.92
N ILE A 130 -3.79 7.58 12.48
CA ILE A 130 -3.71 6.12 12.67
C ILE A 130 -4.79 5.46 11.83
N VAL A 131 -4.41 4.45 11.05
CA VAL A 131 -5.31 3.63 10.24
C VAL A 131 -5.10 2.14 10.50
N CYS A 132 -6.20 1.37 10.53
CA CYS A 132 -6.19 -0.07 10.84
C CYS A 132 -5.36 -0.43 12.11
N ALA A 133 -5.43 0.43 13.13
CA ALA A 133 -4.78 0.37 14.44
C ALA A 133 -3.24 0.44 14.45
N VAL A 134 -2.56 -0.14 13.47
CA VAL A 134 -1.10 -0.33 13.48
C VAL A 134 -0.34 0.59 12.55
N TYR A 135 -1.02 1.27 11.62
CA TYR A 135 -0.36 2.14 10.64
C TYR A 135 -0.50 3.58 11.09
N ARG A 136 0.56 4.13 11.69
CA ARG A 136 0.63 5.53 12.06
C ARG A 136 1.39 6.30 11.00
N VAL A 137 0.86 7.40 10.51
CA VAL A 137 1.58 8.27 9.56
C VAL A 137 2.73 8.96 10.29
N LEU A 138 3.95 8.76 9.80
CA LEU A 138 5.16 9.45 10.27
C LEU A 138 5.57 10.61 9.37
N VAL A 139 5.35 10.48 8.07
CA VAL A 139 5.73 11.48 7.08
C VAL A 139 4.60 11.64 6.08
N ARG A 140 4.22 12.89 5.79
CA ARG A 140 3.27 13.23 4.73
C ARG A 140 3.82 14.36 3.86
N THR A 141 4.00 14.09 2.57
CA THR A 141 4.22 15.09 1.51
C THR A 141 3.17 14.87 0.41
N PRO A 142 2.90 15.81 -0.52
CA PRO A 142 1.86 15.62 -1.54
C PRO A 142 1.95 14.28 -2.28
N ASP A 143 3.16 13.84 -2.57
CA ASP A 143 3.52 12.66 -3.34
C ASP A 143 3.81 11.39 -2.52
N ARG A 144 3.74 11.45 -1.18
CA ARG A 144 4.19 10.36 -0.30
C ARG A 144 3.44 10.28 1.03
N VAL A 145 3.31 9.05 1.52
CA VAL A 145 3.02 8.75 2.92
C VAL A 145 3.97 7.66 3.41
N GLU A 146 4.61 7.88 4.55
CA GLU A 146 5.37 6.85 5.27
C GLU A 146 4.64 6.50 6.55
N PHE A 147 4.29 5.23 6.71
CA PHE A 147 3.65 4.68 7.89
C PHE A 147 4.68 3.96 8.76
N ASP A 148 4.61 4.21 10.06
CA ASP A 148 5.11 3.28 11.06
C ASP A 148 4.30 1.98 11.00
N VAL A 149 4.99 0.85 11.11
CA VAL A 149 4.38 -0.47 11.19
C VAL A 149 4.86 -1.10 12.48
N ASP A 150 4.08 -0.92 13.54
CA ASP A 150 4.36 -1.51 14.84
C ASP A 150 3.97 -3.01 14.80
N MET A 151 4.96 -3.88 14.85
CA MET A 151 4.79 -5.33 15.02
C MET A 151 5.64 -5.76 16.22
N GLU A 152 5.10 -6.65 17.06
CA GLU A 152 5.77 -7.11 18.28
C GLU A 152 7.17 -7.70 18.00
N GLU A 153 7.36 -8.31 16.84
CA GLU A 153 8.60 -8.99 16.46
C GLU A 153 9.59 -8.11 15.69
N CYS A 154 9.15 -6.99 15.10
CA CYS A 154 10.03 -6.08 14.36
C CYS A 154 9.42 -4.72 14.09
N ASP A 155 10.30 -3.73 13.93
CA ASP A 155 9.92 -2.43 13.41
C ASP A 155 9.78 -2.47 11.88
N GLY A 156 8.95 -1.60 11.34
CA GLY A 156 8.91 -1.41 9.89
C GLY A 156 8.40 -0.05 9.45
N ARG A 157 8.66 0.25 8.18
CA ARG A 157 8.02 1.31 7.42
C ARG A 157 7.26 0.72 6.26
N TRP A 158 6.03 1.20 6.08
CA TRP A 158 5.32 1.03 4.82
C TRP A 158 5.22 2.41 4.16
N VAL A 159 5.76 2.52 2.96
CA VAL A 159 5.75 3.75 2.18
C VAL A 159 4.87 3.55 0.97
N MET A 160 4.01 4.53 0.73
CA MET A 160 3.30 4.69 -0.53
C MET A 160 3.75 6.02 -1.12
N ARG A 161 4.06 6.04 -2.41
CA ARG A 161 4.41 7.28 -3.11
C ARG A 161 4.11 7.21 -4.59
N TYR A 162 4.18 8.36 -5.26
CA TYR A 162 4.21 8.41 -6.72
C TYR A 162 5.26 9.41 -7.23
N TRP A 163 5.61 9.29 -8.51
CA TRP A 163 6.38 10.30 -9.23
C TRP A 163 6.01 10.28 -10.72
N GLU A 164 6.34 11.34 -11.42
CA GLU A 164 6.19 11.41 -12.88
C GLU A 164 7.50 10.95 -13.56
N GLU A 165 7.36 10.14 -14.60
CA GLU A 165 8.46 9.64 -15.41
C GLU A 165 8.07 9.77 -16.90
N GLY A 166 8.45 10.89 -17.51
CA GLY A 166 8.01 11.25 -18.85
C GLY A 166 6.51 11.49 -18.89
N GLU A 167 5.80 10.77 -19.77
CA GLU A 167 4.33 10.82 -19.90
C GLU A 167 3.60 9.86 -18.96
N ASN A 168 4.33 9.17 -18.08
CA ASN A 168 3.78 8.21 -17.15
C ASN A 168 3.80 8.73 -15.72
N VAL A 169 2.86 8.25 -14.92
CA VAL A 169 2.86 8.34 -13.47
C VAL A 169 3.20 6.97 -12.90
N VAL A 170 4.18 6.91 -12.01
CA VAL A 170 4.59 5.67 -11.34
C VAL A 170 4.10 5.69 -9.91
N PHE A 171 3.22 4.76 -9.56
CA PHE A 171 2.80 4.51 -8.19
C PHE A 171 3.66 3.42 -7.58
N CYS A 172 4.09 3.61 -6.34
CA CYS A 172 5.04 2.73 -5.67
C CYS A 172 4.59 2.43 -4.23
N SER A 173 4.74 1.16 -3.85
CA SER A 173 4.60 0.66 -2.48
C SER A 173 5.93 0.05 -2.06
N GLU A 174 6.48 0.52 -0.94
CA GLU A 174 7.71 0.00 -0.36
C GLU A 174 7.45 -0.47 1.06
N THR A 175 8.03 -1.60 1.45
CA THR A 175 8.00 -2.08 2.82
C THR A 175 9.42 -2.36 3.24
N VAL A 176 9.83 -1.76 4.36
CA VAL A 176 11.11 -2.01 4.99
C VAL A 176 10.81 -2.52 6.39
N THR A 177 11.29 -3.70 6.75
CA THR A 177 11.20 -4.21 8.12
C THR A 177 12.58 -4.57 8.61
N TRP A 178 12.87 -4.32 9.88
CA TRP A 178 14.17 -4.61 10.47
C TRP A 178 14.06 -5.10 11.90
N ARG A 179 15.07 -5.87 12.31
CA ARG A 179 15.29 -6.28 13.70
C ARG A 179 16.77 -6.18 14.03
N PRO A 180 17.15 -6.02 15.31
CA PRO A 180 18.53 -6.20 15.72
C PRO A 180 19.06 -7.57 15.28
N THR A 181 20.30 -7.63 14.81
CA THR A 181 20.93 -8.89 14.36
C THR A 181 21.01 -9.91 15.49
N GLU A 182 21.12 -9.44 16.74
CA GLU A 182 21.16 -10.27 17.97
C GLU A 182 19.78 -10.77 18.42
N ALA A 183 18.68 -10.30 17.81
CA ALA A 183 17.35 -10.76 18.17
C ALA A 183 17.12 -12.19 17.66
N ASP A 184 16.69 -13.09 18.55
CA ASP A 184 16.44 -14.50 18.24
C ASP A 184 15.13 -14.74 17.49
N THR A 185 14.19 -13.80 17.53
CA THR A 185 12.89 -13.92 16.87
C THR A 185 13.01 -13.51 15.39
N PRO A 186 12.79 -14.43 14.44
CA PRO A 186 12.82 -14.09 13.02
C PRO A 186 11.62 -13.22 12.64
N MET A 187 11.82 -12.27 11.74
CA MET A 187 10.71 -11.49 11.20
C MET A 187 9.80 -12.39 10.35
N PRO A 188 8.47 -12.12 10.30
CA PRO A 188 7.55 -12.88 9.45
C PRO A 188 8.00 -12.99 7.98
N GLY A 189 8.64 -11.95 7.44
CA GLY A 189 9.15 -11.91 6.06
C GLY A 189 10.41 -12.76 5.80
N GLU A 190 11.06 -13.28 6.82
CA GLU A 190 12.16 -14.25 6.67
C GLU A 190 11.62 -15.61 6.21
N ASN A 191 10.38 -15.94 6.59
CA ASN A 191 9.67 -17.10 6.07
C ASN A 191 9.26 -16.85 4.60
N ARG A 192 9.81 -17.66 3.68
CA ARG A 192 9.58 -17.52 2.23
C ARG A 192 8.11 -17.59 1.84
N MET A 193 7.31 -18.44 2.49
CA MET A 193 5.88 -18.58 2.18
C MET A 193 5.10 -17.34 2.63
N LEU A 194 5.33 -16.87 3.86
CA LEU A 194 4.69 -15.66 4.38
C LEU A 194 5.10 -14.43 3.57
N ARG A 195 6.37 -14.33 3.18
CA ARG A 195 6.86 -13.27 2.30
C ARG A 195 6.16 -13.30 0.95
N LEU A 196 6.06 -14.46 0.29
CA LEU A 196 5.37 -14.57 -0.99
C LEU A 196 3.91 -14.13 -0.90
N ILE A 197 3.20 -14.51 0.17
CA ILE A 197 1.82 -14.09 0.42
C ILE A 197 1.76 -12.57 0.60
N HIS A 198 2.63 -12.00 1.44
CA HIS A 198 2.71 -10.57 1.67
C HIS A 198 3.00 -9.78 0.38
N GLU A 199 3.99 -10.21 -0.39
CA GLU A 199 4.36 -9.63 -1.69
C GLU A 199 3.18 -9.67 -2.66
N THR A 200 2.53 -10.84 -2.80
CA THR A 200 1.35 -10.99 -3.67
C THR A 200 0.22 -10.04 -3.26
N MET A 201 -0.05 -9.91 -1.96
CA MET A 201 -1.08 -9.01 -1.43
C MET A 201 -0.73 -7.54 -1.69
N ALA A 202 0.53 -7.15 -1.47
CA ALA A 202 1.00 -5.79 -1.73
C ALA A 202 0.90 -5.44 -3.22
N TRP A 203 1.33 -6.34 -4.10
CA TRP A 203 1.23 -6.18 -5.55
C TRP A 203 -0.22 -6.09 -6.01
N TRP A 204 -1.08 -6.95 -5.46
CA TRP A 204 -2.50 -6.93 -5.78
C TRP A 204 -3.17 -5.62 -5.35
N LEU A 205 -2.86 -5.13 -4.14
CA LEU A 205 -3.37 -3.84 -3.65
C LEU A 205 -2.93 -2.68 -4.54
N LEU A 206 -1.65 -2.65 -4.94
CA LEU A 206 -1.13 -1.63 -5.85
C LEU A 206 -1.78 -1.71 -7.24
N ASP A 207 -1.78 -2.90 -7.85
CA ASP A 207 -2.31 -3.15 -9.20
C ASP A 207 -3.80 -2.79 -9.30
N PHE A 208 -4.61 -3.25 -8.34
CA PHE A 208 -6.04 -2.93 -8.33
C PHE A 208 -6.32 -1.49 -7.90
N GLY A 209 -5.49 -0.91 -7.03
CA GLY A 209 -5.63 0.49 -6.66
C GLY A 209 -5.40 1.43 -7.84
N VAL A 210 -4.36 1.18 -8.64
CA VAL A 210 -4.10 1.95 -9.87
C VAL A 210 -5.20 1.76 -10.91
N ARG A 211 -5.72 0.53 -11.09
CA ARG A 211 -6.88 0.29 -11.96
C ARG A 211 -8.12 1.07 -11.50
N TYR A 212 -8.40 1.04 -10.20
CA TYR A 212 -9.49 1.83 -9.64
C TYR A 212 -9.37 3.31 -10.02
N LEU A 213 -8.18 3.90 -9.97
CA LEU A 213 -7.99 5.28 -10.42
C LEU A 213 -8.25 5.45 -11.92
N MET A 214 -7.82 4.51 -12.76
CA MET A 214 -8.04 4.54 -14.21
C MET A 214 -9.53 4.41 -14.58
N ASP A 215 -10.29 3.71 -13.75
CA ASP A 215 -11.72 3.46 -13.92
C ASP A 215 -12.59 4.58 -13.30
N LEU A 216 -11.99 5.59 -12.66
CA LEU A 216 -12.73 6.79 -12.24
C LEU A 216 -13.06 7.60 -13.50
N ASP A 217 -14.31 7.53 -13.96
CA ASP A 217 -14.80 8.42 -14.99
C ASP A 217 -14.58 9.89 -14.55
N GLY A 218 -14.29 10.76 -15.51
CA GLY A 218 -14.10 12.20 -15.30
C GLY A 218 -15.35 12.96 -14.84
N GLU A 219 -16.33 12.29 -14.19
CA GLU A 219 -17.61 12.83 -13.71
C GLU A 219 -17.47 13.64 -12.41
N LEU A 220 -16.40 14.41 -12.29
CA LEU A 220 -16.41 15.65 -11.53
C LEU A 220 -15.89 16.73 -12.48
N GLY A 221 -16.71 17.02 -13.50
CA GLY A 221 -16.52 18.20 -14.35
C GLY A 221 -16.55 19.48 -13.50
N PRO A 222 -15.95 20.57 -14.01
CA PRO A 222 -15.84 21.81 -13.26
C PRO A 222 -17.23 22.27 -12.83
N GLU A 223 -17.36 22.75 -11.59
CA GLU A 223 -18.50 23.59 -11.22
C GLU A 223 -18.64 24.65 -12.32
N GLU A 224 -19.71 24.59 -13.09
CA GLU A 224 -20.06 25.67 -14.00
C GLU A 224 -20.17 26.93 -13.13
N GLU A 225 -19.19 27.82 -13.26
CA GLU A 225 -19.33 29.20 -12.85
C GLU A 225 -20.63 29.71 -13.49
N GLU A 226 -21.68 29.80 -12.66
CA GLU A 226 -22.92 30.47 -12.97
C GLU A 226 -22.58 31.95 -13.26
N THR A 227 -22.16 32.22 -14.49
CA THR A 227 -22.02 33.56 -15.05
C THR A 227 -23.43 34.09 -15.31
N GLY A 228 -24.11 34.41 -14.22
CA GLY A 228 -25.36 35.17 -14.20
C GLY A 228 -25.11 36.61 -14.62
N ASN A 229 -24.92 36.81 -15.91
CA ASN A 229 -24.93 38.10 -16.58
C ASN A 229 -26.34 38.72 -16.45
N LYS A 230 -26.62 39.43 -15.35
CA LYS A 230 -27.79 40.32 -15.25
C LYS A 230 -27.47 41.63 -15.99
N GLY A 231 -27.52 41.56 -17.31
CA GLY A 231 -27.73 42.69 -18.21
C GLY A 231 -29.22 42.96 -18.39
N LEU A 232 -29.58 44.23 -18.23
CA LEU A 232 -30.90 44.87 -18.27
C LEU A 232 -31.75 44.68 -19.56
N VAL A 233 -33.00 45.15 -19.44
CA VAL A 233 -33.97 45.67 -20.45
C VAL A 233 -35.19 44.74 -20.60
N LYS A 234 -36.43 45.12 -20.28
CA LYS A 234 -37.13 46.42 -20.36
C LYS A 234 -37.81 46.84 -19.06
#